data_AF-A0A521TJT0-F1
#
_entry.id   AF-A0A521TJT0-F1
#
_cell.length_a   1.000
_cell.length_b   1.000
_cell.length_c   1.000
_cell.angle_alpha   90.00
_cell.angle_beta   90.00
_cell.angle_gamma   90.00
#
_symmetry.space_group_name_H-M   'P 1'
#
loop_
_entity.id
_entity.type
_entity.pdbx_description
1 polymer ?
#
loop_
_entity_poly.entity_id
_entity_poly.type
_entity_poly.pdbx_seq_one_letter_code
_entity_poly.pdbx_strand_id
1 'polypeptide(L)'
;MSAELTVRQKILMAAVAMGSDTENFSVEDLIVRSWKMFPESFSLRGFERLYPDSNRVLAKLSGADGLCGLGWLEHTDQRTYRLSRKGRTVARTLASIQDNVAIEPEPEAVEEKAVEEKVDRPAPLRVASEPTVKAPVKESRPAPVRAARAVREVKPAAVAEGRPMTSTATLTAMDVNALQQIGKADALRKFLRGQPLSFSDACAFWGFSSASRAAVVQQRLDMTTDLLKRAVESFSNGVDARIPPLSTCYGLFNLNRLMAEKFARELEGLRLPVASGG
;
A
#
# COMPACT_ATOMS: atom_id res chain seq x y z
N MET A 1 -7.45 -35.92 9.06
CA MET A 1 -6.78 -34.67 9.51
C MET A 1 -7.41 -33.51 8.76
N SER A 2 -8.15 -32.61 9.43
CA SER A 2 -8.80 -31.48 8.74
C SER A 2 -7.75 -30.58 8.10
N ALA A 3 -7.94 -30.23 6.83
CA ALA A 3 -7.01 -29.34 6.12
C ALA A 3 -6.79 -28.05 6.93
N GLU A 4 -5.52 -27.73 7.21
CA GLU A 4 -5.17 -26.58 8.04
C GLU A 4 -5.43 -25.29 7.25
N LEU A 5 -6.54 -24.61 7.58
CA LEU A 5 -6.87 -23.32 6.99
C LEU A 5 -5.86 -22.26 7.44
N THR A 6 -5.46 -21.41 6.51
CA THR A 6 -4.70 -20.19 6.84
C THR A 6 -5.54 -19.22 7.68
N VAL A 7 -4.89 -18.34 8.43
CA VAL A 7 -5.57 -17.31 9.26
C VAL A 7 -6.58 -16.50 8.45
N ARG A 8 -6.25 -16.11 7.21
CA ARG A 8 -7.16 -15.33 6.35
C ARG A 8 -8.40 -16.13 5.95
N GLN A 9 -8.22 -17.41 5.64
CA GLN A 9 -9.32 -18.30 5.27
C GLN A 9 -10.25 -18.54 6.47
N LYS A 10 -9.69 -18.70 7.68
CA LYS A 10 -10.48 -18.79 8.91
C LYS A 10 -11.33 -17.53 9.15
N ILE A 11 -10.75 -16.33 9.00
CA ILE A 11 -11.49 -15.06 9.09
C ILE A 11 -12.59 -14.97 8.02
N LEU A 12 -12.28 -15.37 6.78
CA LEU A 12 -13.26 -15.37 5.69
C LEU A 12 -14.44 -16.32 5.99
N MET A 13 -14.18 -17.48 6.57
CA MET A 13 -15.22 -18.43 6.93
C MET A 13 -16.09 -17.90 8.07
N ALA A 14 -15.49 -17.22 9.05
CA ALA A 14 -16.24 -16.52 10.09
C ALA A 14 -17.13 -15.41 9.52
N ALA A 15 -16.63 -14.64 8.55
CA ALA A 15 -17.43 -13.62 7.85
C ALA A 15 -18.63 -14.23 7.12
N VAL A 16 -18.45 -15.36 6.43
CA VAL A 16 -19.52 -16.03 5.67
C VAL A 16 -20.61 -16.55 6.60
N ALA A 17 -20.22 -17.06 7.76
CA ALA A 17 -21.13 -17.52 8.80
C ALA A 17 -21.90 -16.39 9.51
N MET A 18 -21.64 -15.11 9.18
CA MET A 18 -22.45 -13.95 9.59
C MET A 18 -23.24 -13.39 8.41
N GLY A 19 -22.66 -13.41 7.20
CA GLY A 19 -23.21 -12.80 5.99
C GLY A 19 -24.43 -13.49 5.37
N SER A 20 -24.88 -14.64 5.91
CA SER A 20 -26.20 -15.19 5.59
C SER A 20 -27.33 -14.35 6.21
N ASP A 21 -27.05 -13.67 7.32
CA ASP A 21 -28.07 -13.02 8.15
C ASP A 21 -27.99 -11.50 8.05
N THR A 22 -26.80 -10.94 7.76
CA THR A 22 -26.60 -9.49 7.60
C THR A 22 -25.79 -9.14 6.35
N GLU A 23 -26.19 -8.09 5.62
CA GLU A 23 -25.41 -7.62 4.46
C GLU A 23 -24.07 -7.00 4.88
N ASN A 24 -24.02 -6.41 6.08
CA ASN A 24 -22.86 -5.76 6.65
C ASN A 24 -22.64 -6.26 8.09
N PHE A 25 -21.38 -6.32 8.53
CA PHE A 25 -21.02 -6.70 9.90
C PHE A 25 -19.92 -5.81 10.46
N SER A 26 -19.90 -5.65 11.78
CA SER A 26 -18.86 -4.89 12.48
C SER A 26 -17.56 -5.70 12.58
N VAL A 27 -16.45 -4.99 12.79
CA VAL A 27 -15.15 -5.63 13.07
C VAL A 27 -15.19 -6.40 14.39
N GLU A 28 -15.87 -5.85 15.39
CA GLU A 28 -16.02 -6.44 16.71
C GLU A 28 -16.75 -7.79 16.63
N ASP A 29 -17.84 -7.86 15.85
CA ASP A 29 -18.56 -9.11 15.60
C ASP A 29 -17.69 -10.13 14.87
N LEU A 30 -16.94 -9.69 13.87
CA LEU A 30 -16.03 -10.56 13.13
C LEU A 30 -14.93 -11.14 14.02
N ILE A 31 -14.37 -10.35 14.95
CA ILE A 31 -13.38 -10.80 15.92
C ILE A 31 -13.97 -11.89 16.81
N VAL A 32 -15.14 -11.62 17.41
CA VAL A 32 -15.81 -12.57 18.30
C VAL A 32 -16.20 -13.84 17.55
N ARG A 33 -16.70 -13.72 16.33
CA ARG A 33 -17.08 -14.87 15.50
C ARG A 33 -15.88 -15.71 15.09
N SER A 34 -14.77 -15.07 14.70
CA SER A 34 -13.53 -15.76 14.34
C SER A 34 -12.97 -16.56 15.52
N TRP A 35 -12.97 -15.96 16.72
CA TRP A 35 -12.54 -16.65 17.94
C TRP A 35 -13.47 -17.79 18.35
N LYS A 36 -14.79 -17.61 18.28
CA LYS A 36 -15.75 -18.69 18.57
C LYS A 36 -15.60 -19.88 17.64
N MET A 37 -15.29 -19.65 16.36
CA MET A 37 -15.12 -20.72 15.37
C MET A 37 -13.72 -21.36 15.41
N PHE A 38 -12.69 -20.59 15.72
CA PHE A 38 -11.29 -21.03 15.67
C PHE A 38 -10.51 -20.51 16.88
N PRO A 39 -10.86 -20.96 18.11
CA PRO A 39 -10.27 -20.44 19.33
C PRO A 39 -8.76 -20.63 19.36
N GLU A 40 -8.22 -21.70 18.78
CA GLU A 40 -6.79 -21.98 18.71
C GLU A 40 -5.99 -20.93 17.93
N SER A 41 -6.63 -20.18 17.03
CA SER A 41 -5.95 -19.20 16.15
C SER A 41 -6.16 -17.76 16.56
N PHE A 42 -7.26 -17.46 17.26
CA PHE A 42 -7.68 -16.09 17.60
C PHE A 42 -7.86 -15.87 19.09
N SER A 43 -7.24 -16.69 19.92
CA SER A 43 -7.20 -16.52 21.37
C SER A 43 -6.04 -15.66 21.82
N LEU A 44 -6.27 -14.88 22.87
CA LEU A 44 -5.19 -14.23 23.61
C LEU A 44 -4.41 -15.29 24.40
N ARG A 45 -3.08 -15.27 24.30
CA ARG A 45 -2.19 -16.25 24.97
C ARG A 45 -2.41 -16.22 26.50
N GLY A 46 -2.65 -17.39 27.08
CA GLY A 46 -2.98 -17.56 28.50
C GLY A 46 -4.43 -17.29 28.88
N PHE A 47 -5.26 -16.87 27.92
CA PHE A 47 -6.68 -16.56 28.11
C PHE A 47 -7.55 -17.19 27.01
N GLU A 48 -7.19 -18.39 26.54
CA GLU A 48 -7.73 -18.98 25.32
C GLU A 48 -9.24 -19.22 25.34
N ARG A 49 -9.80 -19.41 26.53
CA ARG A 49 -11.23 -19.66 26.72
C ARG A 49 -12.02 -18.40 27.09
N LEU A 50 -11.35 -17.29 27.35
CA LEU A 50 -11.95 -16.10 27.94
C LEU A 50 -11.99 -14.92 26.97
N TYR A 51 -10.91 -14.68 26.23
CA TYR A 51 -10.76 -13.44 25.45
C TYR A 51 -10.21 -13.66 24.03
N PRO A 52 -10.82 -13.01 23.02
CA PRO A 52 -10.28 -12.99 21.67
C PRO A 52 -9.04 -12.10 21.54
N ASP A 53 -8.10 -12.48 20.68
CA ASP A 53 -6.98 -11.65 20.22
C ASP A 53 -7.42 -10.84 18.98
N SER A 54 -7.83 -9.60 19.21
CA SER A 54 -8.29 -8.69 18.14
C SER A 54 -7.20 -8.40 17.11
N ASN A 55 -5.94 -8.33 17.52
CA ASN A 55 -4.82 -7.98 16.62
C ASN A 55 -4.61 -9.05 15.56
N ARG A 56 -4.87 -10.33 15.86
CA ARG A 56 -4.78 -11.44 14.89
C ARG A 56 -5.73 -11.27 13.70
N VAL A 57 -6.92 -10.73 13.95
CA VAL A 57 -7.92 -10.45 12.91
C VAL A 57 -7.60 -9.13 12.21
N LEU A 58 -7.39 -8.06 12.98
CA LEU A 58 -7.15 -6.71 12.46
C LEU A 58 -5.94 -6.65 11.53
N ALA A 59 -4.84 -7.32 11.88
CA ALA A 59 -3.62 -7.36 11.07
C ALA A 59 -3.80 -8.06 9.71
N LYS A 60 -4.93 -8.75 9.49
CA LYS A 60 -5.23 -9.45 8.24
C LYS A 60 -6.40 -8.83 7.47
N LEU A 61 -7.13 -7.87 8.03
CA LEU A 61 -8.25 -7.22 7.34
C LEU A 61 -7.76 -6.26 6.25
N SER A 62 -6.84 -5.36 6.60
CA SER A 62 -6.40 -4.25 5.75
C SER A 62 -5.03 -4.50 5.09
N GLY A 63 -4.67 -3.65 4.13
CA GLY A 63 -3.41 -3.72 3.37
C GLY A 63 -3.52 -4.50 2.06
N ALA A 64 -2.48 -4.42 1.22
CA ALA A 64 -2.44 -5.06 -0.10
C ALA A 64 -2.65 -6.58 -0.02
N ASP A 65 -2.05 -7.21 1.00
CA ASP A 65 -2.18 -8.64 1.27
C ASP A 65 -3.28 -8.97 2.31
N GLY A 66 -4.10 -8.00 2.69
CA GLY A 66 -5.24 -8.18 3.60
C GLY A 66 -6.47 -8.71 2.89
N LEU A 67 -7.50 -9.14 3.63
CA LEU A 67 -8.77 -9.60 3.04
C LEU A 67 -9.41 -8.52 2.15
N CYS A 68 -9.25 -7.23 2.48
CA CYS A 68 -9.70 -6.14 1.62
C CYS A 68 -8.82 -5.97 0.37
N GLY A 69 -7.49 -6.01 0.51
CA GLY A 69 -6.58 -5.90 -0.64
C GLY A 69 -6.71 -7.07 -1.63
N LEU A 70 -7.01 -8.26 -1.13
CA LEU A 70 -7.33 -9.45 -1.93
C LEU A 70 -8.72 -9.38 -2.59
N GLY A 71 -9.54 -8.40 -2.20
CA GLY A 71 -10.91 -8.20 -2.67
C GLY A 71 -11.88 -9.26 -2.15
N TRP A 72 -11.61 -9.90 -1.01
CA TRP A 72 -12.52 -10.87 -0.39
C TRP A 72 -13.56 -10.19 0.49
N LEU A 73 -13.17 -9.10 1.14
CA LEU A 73 -14.05 -8.21 1.89
C LEU A 73 -14.01 -6.80 1.29
N GLU A 74 -15.10 -6.06 1.48
CA GLU A 74 -15.23 -4.65 1.12
C GLU A 74 -15.40 -3.84 2.40
N HIS A 75 -14.67 -2.72 2.50
CA HIS A 75 -14.82 -1.77 3.60
C HIS A 75 -15.93 -0.78 3.26
N THR A 76 -17.01 -0.78 4.05
CA THR A 76 -18.17 0.09 3.80
C THR A 76 -18.14 1.36 4.63
N ASP A 77 -17.69 1.27 5.88
CA ASP A 77 -17.58 2.39 6.84
C ASP A 77 -16.45 2.11 7.85
N GLN A 78 -16.10 3.06 8.72
CA GLN A 78 -14.92 3.05 9.61
C GLN A 78 -14.66 1.74 10.35
N ARG A 79 -15.70 0.94 10.65
CA ARG A 79 -15.58 -0.37 11.30
C ARG A 79 -16.56 -1.41 10.75
N THR A 80 -17.05 -1.20 9.54
CA THR A 80 -18.09 -2.05 8.95
C THR A 80 -17.60 -2.62 7.64
N TYR A 81 -17.80 -3.92 7.48
CA TYR A 81 -17.32 -4.69 6.35
C TYR A 81 -18.46 -5.50 5.75
N ARG A 82 -18.29 -5.85 4.48
CA ARG A 82 -19.20 -6.72 3.73
C ARG A 82 -18.41 -7.77 2.94
N LEU A 83 -19.03 -8.93 2.75
CA LEU A 83 -18.54 -9.95 1.83
C LEU A 83 -18.68 -9.54 0.37
N SER A 84 -17.55 -9.46 -0.33
CA SER A 84 -17.55 -9.26 -1.78
C SER A 84 -18.03 -10.51 -2.51
N ARG A 85 -18.35 -10.39 -3.80
CA ARG A 85 -18.66 -11.54 -4.66
C ARG A 85 -17.51 -12.55 -4.70
N LYS A 86 -16.27 -12.05 -4.83
CA LYS A 86 -15.06 -12.89 -4.88
C LYS A 86 -14.85 -13.64 -3.56
N GLY A 87 -15.05 -12.97 -2.42
CA GLY A 87 -14.96 -13.60 -1.10
C GLY A 87 -15.93 -14.75 -0.94
N ARG A 88 -17.18 -14.59 -1.39
CA ARG A 88 -18.20 -15.66 -1.35
C ARG A 88 -17.82 -16.87 -2.22
N THR A 89 -17.24 -16.65 -3.40
CA THR A 89 -16.78 -17.74 -4.27
C THR A 89 -15.63 -18.51 -3.61
N VAL A 90 -14.62 -17.80 -3.10
CA VAL A 90 -13.49 -18.44 -2.40
C VAL A 90 -13.96 -19.23 -1.18
N ALA A 91 -14.88 -18.66 -0.40
CA ALA A 91 -15.47 -19.32 0.75
C ALA A 91 -16.19 -20.63 0.39
N ARG A 92 -16.97 -20.64 -0.71
CA ARG A 92 -17.63 -21.86 -1.20
C ARG A 92 -16.62 -22.94 -1.59
N THR A 93 -15.54 -22.57 -2.25
CA THR A 93 -14.45 -23.50 -2.57
C THR A 93 -13.82 -24.06 -1.30
N LEU A 94 -13.57 -23.23 -0.28
CA LEU A 94 -12.99 -23.68 0.99
C LEU A 94 -13.92 -24.62 1.75
N ALA A 95 -15.22 -24.33 1.79
CA ALA A 95 -16.22 -25.21 2.39
C ALA A 95 -16.24 -26.58 1.70
N SER A 96 -16.26 -26.59 0.36
CA SER A 96 -16.22 -27.86 -0.40
C SER A 96 -14.96 -28.69 -0.15
N ILE A 97 -13.82 -28.04 0.09
CA ILE A 97 -12.56 -28.73 0.43
C ILE A 97 -12.64 -29.30 1.85
N GLN A 98 -13.25 -28.59 2.79
CA GLN A 98 -13.44 -29.09 4.15
C GLN A 98 -14.38 -30.30 4.19
N ASP A 99 -15.49 -30.24 3.45
CA ASP A 99 -16.49 -31.31 3.41
C ASP A 99 -15.93 -32.58 2.74
N ASN A 100 -15.12 -32.43 1.68
CA ASN A 100 -14.49 -33.56 0.99
C ASN A 100 -13.39 -34.27 1.80
N VAL A 101 -12.88 -33.66 2.88
CA VAL A 101 -11.90 -34.29 3.79
C VAL A 101 -12.59 -35.07 4.91
N ALA A 102 -13.90 -34.87 5.12
CA ALA A 102 -14.68 -35.59 6.12
C ALA A 102 -15.30 -36.90 5.61
N ILE A 103 -15.23 -37.17 4.31
CA ILE A 103 -15.62 -38.45 3.70
C ILE A 103 -14.34 -39.26 3.54
N GLU A 104 -13.99 -40.08 4.54
CA GLU A 104 -13.09 -41.21 4.29
C GLU A 104 -13.86 -42.24 3.44
N PRO A 105 -13.44 -42.52 2.19
CA PRO A 105 -13.96 -43.68 1.48
C PRO A 105 -13.32 -44.94 2.08
N GLU A 106 -14.13 -45.79 2.71
CA GLU A 106 -13.79 -47.21 2.75
C GLU A 106 -13.53 -47.70 1.30
N PRO A 107 -12.53 -48.57 1.08
CA PRO A 107 -12.16 -49.00 -0.25
C PRO A 107 -13.15 -50.09 -0.70
N GLU A 108 -14.25 -49.68 -1.33
CA GLU A 108 -14.99 -50.57 -2.23
C GLU A 108 -14.62 -50.32 -3.69
N ALA A 109 -14.47 -51.45 -4.36
CA ALA A 109 -13.87 -51.64 -5.65
C ALA A 109 -14.76 -51.17 -6.81
N VAL A 110 -14.09 -50.66 -7.86
CA VAL A 110 -14.38 -50.85 -9.29
C VAL A 110 -15.80 -50.52 -9.78
N GLU A 111 -15.93 -49.48 -10.60
CA GLU A 111 -16.33 -49.66 -12.01
C GLU A 111 -16.14 -48.37 -12.82
N GLU A 112 -15.26 -48.47 -13.82
CA GLU A 112 -15.23 -47.62 -15.01
C GLU A 112 -16.59 -47.64 -15.72
N LYS A 113 -17.22 -46.46 -15.92
CA LYS A 113 -17.95 -46.19 -17.16
C LYS A 113 -17.76 -44.75 -17.62
N ALA A 114 -17.10 -44.64 -18.77
CA ALA A 114 -17.07 -43.48 -19.64
C ALA A 114 -18.46 -43.13 -20.16
N VAL A 115 -18.80 -41.84 -20.17
CA VAL A 115 -19.75 -41.26 -21.14
C VAL A 115 -19.21 -39.90 -21.56
N GLU A 116 -18.77 -39.83 -22.81
CA GLU A 116 -18.56 -38.60 -23.57
C GLU A 116 -19.89 -37.84 -23.67
N GLU A 117 -19.92 -36.56 -23.31
CA GLU A 117 -20.96 -35.66 -23.81
C GLU A 117 -20.32 -34.41 -24.43
N LYS A 118 -20.40 -34.40 -25.76
CA LYS A 118 -19.92 -33.41 -26.69
C LYS A 118 -21.00 -32.35 -26.81
N VAL A 119 -20.76 -31.12 -26.32
CA VAL A 119 -21.67 -29.99 -26.58
C VAL A 119 -20.97 -28.93 -27.42
N ASP A 120 -21.62 -28.68 -28.54
CA ASP A 120 -21.23 -27.82 -29.64
C ASP A 120 -21.50 -26.32 -29.34
N ARG A 121 -20.79 -25.48 -30.11
CA ARG A 121 -20.71 -24.01 -30.21
C ARG A 121 -22.03 -23.19 -30.09
N PRO A 122 -22.03 -21.82 -29.98
CA PRO A 122 -21.08 -20.87 -30.59
C PRO A 122 -20.70 -19.57 -29.82
N ALA A 123 -19.71 -18.87 -30.41
CA ALA A 123 -19.25 -17.53 -30.06
C ALA A 123 -20.25 -16.42 -30.48
N PRO A 124 -20.07 -15.19 -29.94
CA PRO A 124 -20.37 -13.99 -30.71
C PRO A 124 -19.22 -12.96 -30.70
N LEU A 125 -18.76 -12.67 -31.93
CA LEU A 125 -18.63 -11.36 -32.56
C LEU A 125 -18.01 -10.19 -31.78
N ARG A 126 -16.84 -9.79 -32.29
CA ARG A 126 -16.27 -8.44 -32.26
C ARG A 126 -17.27 -7.40 -32.76
N VAL A 127 -17.36 -6.26 -32.07
CA VAL A 127 -17.70 -4.98 -32.69
C VAL A 127 -16.70 -3.93 -32.21
N ALA A 128 -15.96 -3.39 -33.17
CA ALA A 128 -15.12 -2.21 -33.03
C ALA A 128 -15.99 -0.96 -33.19
N SER A 129 -15.66 0.10 -32.44
CA SER A 129 -15.96 1.48 -32.83
C SER A 129 -15.13 2.45 -32.00
N GLU A 130 -14.04 2.93 -32.60
CA GLU A 130 -13.51 4.27 -32.34
C GLU A 130 -14.54 5.33 -32.79
N PRO A 131 -14.50 6.55 -32.25
CA PRO A 131 -14.10 7.61 -33.14
C PRO A 131 -13.13 8.64 -32.54
N THR A 132 -12.19 8.99 -33.41
CA THR A 132 -11.29 10.14 -33.54
C THR A 132 -11.94 11.52 -33.26
N VAL A 133 -11.07 12.55 -33.18
CA VAL A 133 -11.28 14.01 -33.44
C VAL A 133 -11.31 14.83 -32.12
N LYS A 134 -10.52 15.88 -31.82
CA LYS A 134 -9.65 16.84 -32.55
C LYS A 134 -8.70 17.54 -31.53
N ALA A 135 -7.48 17.85 -31.94
CA ALA A 135 -6.63 18.93 -31.38
C ALA A 135 -6.96 20.28 -32.07
N PRO A 136 -6.20 21.38 -31.89
CA PRO A 136 -5.62 22.04 -30.71
C PRO A 136 -6.12 23.51 -30.59
N VAL A 137 -5.97 24.17 -29.43
CA VAL A 137 -6.10 25.63 -29.33
C VAL A 137 -4.86 26.22 -28.65
N LYS A 138 -4.30 27.23 -29.34
CA LYS A 138 -3.16 28.08 -29.01
C LYS A 138 -3.52 29.12 -27.94
N GLU A 139 -2.50 29.92 -27.57
CA GLU A 139 -2.55 31.22 -26.88
C GLU A 139 -2.54 31.17 -25.35
N SER A 140 -1.78 31.97 -24.61
CA SER A 140 -0.80 33.00 -24.94
C SER A 140 0.05 33.29 -23.69
N ARG A 141 1.32 33.62 -23.94
CA ARG A 141 2.24 34.26 -22.97
C ARG A 141 1.66 35.60 -22.49
N PRO A 142 1.97 36.00 -21.25
CA PRO A 142 2.95 37.09 -21.14
C PRO A 142 3.97 36.90 -20.00
N ALA A 143 5.17 37.44 -20.24
CA ALA A 143 6.21 37.68 -19.24
C ALA A 143 5.74 38.74 -18.22
N PRO A 144 6.37 38.81 -17.03
CA PRO A 144 7.24 39.97 -16.82
C PRO A 144 8.52 39.72 -15.99
N VAL A 145 9.56 40.43 -16.43
CA VAL A 145 10.42 41.35 -15.65
C VAL A 145 11.32 40.79 -14.52
N ARG A 146 12.62 40.86 -14.83
CA ARG A 146 13.81 40.99 -13.97
C ARG A 146 13.57 41.63 -12.59
N ALA A 147 14.16 41.03 -11.56
CA ALA A 147 14.86 41.77 -10.52
C ALA A 147 16.05 40.95 -10.01
N ALA A 148 17.25 41.47 -10.26
CA ALA A 148 18.50 40.96 -9.72
C ALA A 148 18.56 41.21 -8.21
N ARG A 149 19.03 40.24 -7.41
CA ARG A 149 19.48 40.51 -6.05
C ARG A 149 20.73 39.70 -5.70
N ALA A 150 21.69 40.47 -5.20
CA ALA A 150 23.07 40.17 -4.84
C ALA A 150 23.37 38.79 -4.23
N VAL A 151 24.38 38.15 -4.81
CA VAL A 151 25.14 37.05 -4.20
C VAL A 151 26.04 37.65 -3.12
N ARG A 152 25.86 37.20 -1.87
CA ARG A 152 26.79 37.47 -0.76
C ARG A 152 27.63 36.20 -0.58
N GLU A 153 28.90 36.26 -0.97
CA GLU A 153 29.90 35.23 -0.67
C GLU A 153 30.02 35.06 0.84
N VAL A 154 29.83 33.82 1.32
CA VAL A 154 30.22 33.40 2.66
C VAL A 154 31.28 32.33 2.54
N LYS A 155 32.46 32.71 3.04
CA LYS A 155 33.70 31.98 3.25
C LYS A 155 33.48 30.61 3.92
N PRO A 156 34.05 29.49 3.42
CA PRO A 156 33.98 28.21 4.10
C PRO A 156 35.06 28.13 5.18
N ALA A 157 34.66 27.81 6.41
CA ALA A 157 35.54 27.46 7.50
C ALA A 157 35.36 25.99 7.88
N ALA A 158 36.46 25.26 7.75
CA ALA A 158 36.93 24.12 8.53
C ALA A 158 36.03 22.87 8.70
N VAL A 159 36.54 21.83 8.07
CA VAL A 159 36.40 20.40 8.34
C VAL A 159 36.46 20.06 9.84
N ALA A 160 35.49 19.28 10.30
CA ALA A 160 35.63 18.42 11.48
C ALA A 160 35.05 17.04 11.15
N GLU A 161 35.97 16.10 10.92
CA GLU A 161 35.69 14.68 10.79
C GLU A 161 35.40 14.06 12.15
N GLY A 162 34.50 13.06 12.18
CA GLY A 162 34.54 11.97 13.15
C GLY A 162 33.53 12.03 14.30
N ARG A 163 32.34 11.47 14.09
CA ARG A 163 31.71 10.46 14.98
C ARG A 163 30.42 9.89 14.37
N PRO A 164 30.24 8.56 14.31
CA PRO A 164 28.95 7.96 13.99
C PRO A 164 28.04 8.09 15.24
N MET A 165 27.21 9.14 15.26
CA MET A 165 26.16 9.27 16.26
C MET A 165 24.95 8.44 15.84
N THR A 166 24.81 7.26 16.43
CA THR A 166 23.48 6.67 16.68
C THR A 166 22.83 7.43 17.83
N SER A 167 22.50 8.70 17.59
CA SER A 167 21.64 9.47 18.47
C SER A 167 20.23 9.32 17.92
N THR A 168 19.30 8.96 18.79
CA THR A 168 17.86 9.16 18.60
C THR A 168 17.61 10.67 18.49
N ALA A 169 18.04 11.25 17.36
CA ALA A 169 18.11 12.67 17.16
C ALA A 169 16.69 13.20 16.98
N THR A 170 16.21 13.85 18.03
CA THR A 170 15.04 14.72 18.01
C THR A 170 15.05 15.58 16.74
N LEU A 171 13.93 15.64 16.03
CA LEU A 171 13.80 16.40 14.79
C LEU A 171 14.19 17.86 14.99
N THR A 172 15.05 18.36 14.12
CA THR A 172 15.47 19.76 14.13
C THR A 172 14.37 20.66 13.57
N ALA A 173 14.42 21.97 13.84
CA ALA A 173 13.49 22.93 13.23
C ALA A 173 13.56 22.92 11.68
N MET A 174 14.72 22.62 11.12
CA MET A 174 14.93 22.47 9.68
C MET A 174 14.20 21.23 9.14
N ASP A 175 14.28 20.10 9.86
CA ASP A 175 13.56 18.87 9.52
C ASP A 175 12.05 19.09 9.48
N VAL A 176 11.51 19.79 10.49
CA VAL A 176 10.08 20.11 10.56
C VAL A 176 9.64 20.98 9.37
N ASN A 177 10.43 22.00 9.00
CA ASN A 177 10.12 22.82 7.82
C ASN A 177 10.16 21.98 6.54
N ALA A 178 11.18 21.12 6.38
CA ALA A 178 11.29 20.22 5.24
C ALA A 178 10.06 19.30 5.14
N LEU A 179 9.61 18.69 6.25
CA LEU A 179 8.39 17.88 6.29
C LEU A 179 7.14 18.67 5.88
N GLN A 180 7.01 19.92 6.33
CA GLN A 180 5.89 20.78 5.94
C GLN A 180 5.92 21.13 4.44
N GLN A 181 7.10 21.35 3.86
CA GLN A 181 7.23 21.59 2.42
C GLN A 181 6.87 20.34 1.60
N ILE A 182 7.40 19.17 1.99
CA ILE A 182 7.09 17.90 1.33
C ILE A 182 5.59 17.59 1.47
N GLY A 183 4.99 17.84 2.64
CA GLY A 183 3.56 17.66 2.88
C GLY A 183 2.65 18.55 2.02
N LYS A 184 3.15 19.69 1.53
CA LYS A 184 2.42 20.60 0.63
C LYS A 184 2.56 20.24 -0.85
N ALA A 185 3.49 19.35 -1.20
CA ALA A 185 3.75 18.96 -2.59
C ALA A 185 2.50 18.34 -3.25
N ASP A 186 2.28 18.65 -4.53
CA ASP A 186 1.17 18.10 -5.31
C ASP A 186 1.20 16.57 -5.38
N ALA A 187 2.38 15.96 -5.30
CA ALA A 187 2.57 14.52 -5.31
C ALA A 187 1.75 13.81 -4.20
N LEU A 188 1.73 14.37 -2.98
CA LEU A 188 0.94 13.80 -1.88
C LEU A 188 -0.56 13.89 -2.17
N ARG A 189 -1.03 15.04 -2.67
CA ARG A 189 -2.44 15.23 -3.02
C ARG A 189 -2.88 14.29 -4.14
N LYS A 190 -2.04 14.09 -5.17
CA LYS A 190 -2.29 13.13 -6.26
C LYS A 190 -2.36 11.71 -5.74
N PHE A 191 -1.39 11.32 -4.90
CA PHE A 191 -1.33 9.98 -4.30
C PHE A 191 -2.58 9.66 -3.48
N LEU A 192 -3.01 10.55 -2.58
CA LEU A 192 -4.20 10.36 -1.75
C LEU A 192 -5.50 10.29 -2.56
N ARG A 193 -5.53 10.87 -3.76
CA ARG A 193 -6.68 10.82 -4.68
C ARG A 193 -6.62 9.64 -5.66
N GLY A 194 -5.60 8.79 -5.58
CA GLY A 194 -5.38 7.71 -6.55
C GLY A 194 -5.08 8.22 -7.97
N GLN A 195 -4.62 9.46 -8.12
CA GLN A 195 -4.25 10.01 -9.41
C GLN A 195 -2.88 9.46 -9.86
N PRO A 196 -2.65 9.31 -11.17
CA PRO A 196 -1.37 8.85 -11.67
C PRO A 196 -0.25 9.84 -11.31
N LEU A 197 0.81 9.33 -10.69
CA LEU A 197 2.04 10.07 -10.41
C LEU A 197 2.97 10.02 -11.62
N SER A 198 3.54 11.17 -12.00
CA SER A 198 4.58 11.28 -13.04
C SER A 198 5.98 11.36 -12.42
N PHE A 199 7.03 11.15 -13.23
CA PHE A 199 8.41 11.30 -12.76
C PHE A 199 8.73 12.75 -12.36
N SER A 200 8.11 13.74 -13.02
CA SER A 200 8.22 15.15 -12.65
C SER A 200 7.71 15.43 -11.23
N ASP A 201 6.59 14.79 -10.85
CA ASP A 201 6.04 14.89 -9.50
C ASP A 201 7.01 14.31 -8.45
N ALA A 202 7.68 13.21 -8.79
CA ALA A 202 8.67 12.58 -7.92
C ALA A 202 9.94 13.45 -7.75
N CYS A 203 10.46 14.01 -8.85
CA CYS A 203 11.57 14.97 -8.81
C CYS A 203 11.25 16.19 -7.92
N ALA A 204 10.05 16.77 -8.08
CA ALA A 204 9.59 17.88 -7.26
C ALA A 204 9.46 17.49 -5.77
N PHE A 205 8.96 16.29 -5.49
CA PHE A 205 8.85 15.75 -4.13
C PHE A 205 10.21 15.61 -3.43
N TRP A 206 11.25 15.13 -4.14
CA TRP A 206 12.61 15.00 -3.60
C TRP A 206 13.44 16.29 -3.67
N GLY A 207 12.90 17.34 -4.31
CA GLY A 207 13.57 18.64 -4.42
C GLY A 207 14.77 18.64 -5.36
N PHE A 208 14.73 17.85 -6.44
CA PHE A 208 15.73 17.89 -7.52
C PHE A 208 15.08 17.97 -8.90
N SER A 209 15.87 18.32 -9.91
CA SER A 209 15.46 18.37 -11.32
C SER A 209 15.94 17.13 -12.08
N SER A 210 15.30 16.75 -13.20
CA SER A 210 15.77 15.67 -14.08
C SER A 210 17.17 15.92 -14.66
N ALA A 211 17.66 17.16 -14.67
CA ALA A 211 19.02 17.50 -15.08
C ALA A 211 20.06 17.40 -13.92
N SER A 212 19.65 16.93 -12.74
CA SER A 212 20.54 16.89 -11.57
C SER A 212 21.55 15.77 -11.69
N ARG A 213 22.77 16.01 -11.16
CA ARG A 213 23.84 15.00 -11.16
C ARG A 213 23.46 13.80 -10.28
N ALA A 214 23.88 12.60 -10.70
CA ALA A 214 23.68 11.33 -10.01
C ALA A 214 23.92 11.40 -8.49
N ALA A 215 25.05 11.98 -8.07
CA ALA A 215 25.41 12.11 -6.65
C ALA A 215 24.40 12.95 -5.85
N VAL A 216 23.90 14.04 -6.44
CA VAL A 216 22.91 14.92 -5.80
C VAL A 216 21.56 14.22 -5.70
N VAL A 217 21.17 13.49 -6.75
CA VAL A 217 19.93 12.70 -6.76
C VAL A 217 19.96 11.67 -5.63
N GLN A 218 21.03 10.89 -5.53
CA GLN A 218 21.18 9.87 -4.49
C GLN A 218 21.15 10.49 -3.08
N GLN A 219 21.92 11.56 -2.88
CA GLN A 219 21.95 12.27 -1.60
C GLN A 219 20.55 12.76 -1.20
N ARG A 220 19.77 13.32 -2.13
CA ARG A 220 18.40 13.80 -1.85
C ARG A 220 17.46 12.66 -1.49
N LEU A 221 17.53 11.54 -2.20
CA LEU A 221 16.73 10.34 -1.90
C LEU A 221 17.00 9.81 -0.49
N ASP A 222 18.28 9.70 -0.11
CA ASP A 222 18.69 9.20 1.19
C ASP A 222 18.25 10.18 2.29
N MET A 223 18.50 11.48 2.12
CA MET A 223 18.08 12.53 3.05
C MET A 223 16.57 12.54 3.28
N THR A 224 15.76 12.46 2.21
CA THR A 224 14.30 12.43 2.34
C THR A 224 13.82 11.15 3.03
N THR A 225 14.44 10.01 2.70
CA THR A 225 14.09 8.71 3.32
C THR A 225 14.39 8.74 4.82
N ASP A 226 15.56 9.23 5.21
CA ASP A 226 15.96 9.30 6.62
C ASP A 226 15.15 10.34 7.40
N LEU A 227 14.82 11.48 6.78
CA LEU A 227 13.91 12.47 7.35
C LEU A 227 12.54 11.85 7.66
N LEU A 228 11.95 11.13 6.71
CA LEU A 228 10.63 10.53 6.88
C LEU A 228 10.62 9.40 7.90
N LYS A 229 11.70 8.58 7.97
CA LYS A 229 11.86 7.57 9.03
C LYS A 229 11.90 8.21 10.42
N ARG A 230 12.78 9.20 10.62
CA ARG A 230 12.86 9.94 11.89
C ARG A 230 11.54 10.62 12.25
N ALA A 231 10.81 11.13 11.25
CA ALA A 231 9.49 11.73 11.45
C ALA A 231 8.46 10.74 12.00
N VAL A 232 8.46 9.49 11.51
CA VAL A 232 7.55 8.45 12.02
C VAL A 232 7.97 8.00 13.42
N GLU A 233 9.27 7.80 13.63
CA GLU A 233 9.83 7.37 14.93
C GLU A 233 9.64 8.42 16.03
N SER A 234 9.63 9.72 15.70
CA SER A 234 9.46 10.76 16.70
C SER A 234 8.13 10.71 17.44
N PHE A 235 7.07 10.18 16.81
CA PHE A 235 5.75 10.06 17.46
C PHE A 235 5.74 9.05 18.61
N SER A 236 6.67 8.10 18.64
CA SER A 236 6.86 7.19 19.78
C SER A 236 7.41 7.91 21.01
N ASN A 237 8.09 9.04 20.83
CA ASN A 237 8.77 9.79 21.89
C ASN A 237 7.99 11.05 22.34
N GLY A 238 6.78 11.27 21.81
CA GLY A 238 5.93 12.42 22.11
C GLY A 238 5.39 13.09 20.85
N VAL A 239 4.39 13.97 21.02
CA VAL A 239 3.74 14.67 19.91
C VAL A 239 4.23 16.11 19.85
N ASP A 240 5.04 16.46 18.86
CA ASP A 240 5.37 17.86 18.54
C ASP A 240 4.28 18.43 17.62
N ALA A 241 3.55 19.44 18.09
CA ALA A 241 2.45 20.07 17.38
C ALA A 241 2.84 20.73 16.04
N ARG A 242 4.13 20.93 15.78
CA ARG A 242 4.63 21.53 14.53
C ARG A 242 4.77 20.50 13.41
N ILE A 243 4.86 19.22 13.74
CA ILE A 243 4.98 18.11 12.78
C ILE A 243 3.59 17.85 12.16
N PRO A 244 3.49 17.57 10.86
CA PRO A 244 2.23 17.10 10.27
C PRO A 244 1.65 15.90 11.04
N PRO A 245 0.32 15.67 11.01
CA PRO A 245 -0.29 14.52 11.69
C PRO A 245 0.38 13.19 11.30
N LEU A 246 0.38 12.22 12.22
CA LEU A 246 1.00 10.90 12.02
C LEU A 246 0.53 10.22 10.72
N SER A 247 -0.76 10.33 10.39
CA SER A 247 -1.34 9.83 9.14
C SER A 247 -0.68 10.44 7.89
N THR A 248 -0.40 11.74 7.92
CA THR A 248 0.31 12.46 6.86
C THR A 248 1.76 11.98 6.75
N CYS A 249 2.47 11.80 7.87
CA CYS A 249 3.84 11.30 7.87
C CYS A 249 3.94 9.87 7.29
N TYR A 250 3.02 8.96 7.64
CA TYR A 250 2.95 7.64 7.02
C TYR A 250 2.60 7.71 5.54
N GLY A 251 1.67 8.58 5.15
CA GLY A 251 1.32 8.82 3.75
C GLY A 251 2.53 9.27 2.92
N LEU A 252 3.32 10.20 3.45
CA LEU A 252 4.57 10.67 2.85
C LEU A 252 5.62 9.57 2.74
N PHE A 253 5.79 8.76 3.79
CA PHE A 253 6.74 7.64 3.79
C PHE A 253 6.38 6.58 2.75
N ASN A 254 5.10 6.20 2.68
CA ASN A 254 4.60 5.25 1.68
C ASN A 254 4.73 5.80 0.26
N LEU A 255 4.43 7.09 0.06
CA LEU A 255 4.62 7.76 -1.22
C LEU A 255 6.09 7.77 -1.65
N ASN A 256 7.03 8.08 -0.75
CA ASN A 256 8.46 8.04 -1.04
C ASN A 256 8.90 6.66 -1.53
N ARG A 257 8.49 5.60 -0.82
CA ARG A 257 8.81 4.21 -1.19
C ARG A 257 8.20 3.84 -2.55
N LEU A 258 6.92 4.16 -2.76
CA LEU A 258 6.23 3.87 -4.02
C LEU A 258 6.89 4.58 -5.20
N MET A 259 7.26 5.87 -5.08
CA MET A 259 7.92 6.59 -6.17
C MET A 259 9.33 6.08 -6.44
N ALA A 260 10.08 5.73 -5.40
CA ALA A 260 11.43 5.15 -5.55
C ALA A 260 11.37 3.81 -6.30
N GLU A 261 10.40 2.95 -5.98
CA GLU A 261 10.19 1.67 -6.67
C GLU A 261 9.65 1.89 -8.10
N LYS A 262 8.64 2.74 -8.26
CA LYS A 262 7.97 2.99 -9.55
C LYS A 262 8.91 3.58 -10.60
N PHE A 263 9.78 4.51 -10.19
CA PHE A 263 10.66 5.25 -11.09
C PHE A 263 12.12 4.81 -11.00
N ALA A 264 12.37 3.57 -10.54
CA ALA A 264 13.73 3.05 -10.37
C ALA A 264 14.55 3.09 -11.66
N ARG A 265 13.93 2.84 -12.81
CA ARG A 265 14.60 2.86 -14.14
C ARG A 265 15.01 4.27 -14.54
N GLU A 266 14.14 5.25 -14.36
CA GLU A 266 14.43 6.66 -14.64
C GLU A 266 15.52 7.18 -13.70
N LEU A 267 15.46 6.82 -12.42
CA LEU A 267 16.51 7.15 -11.44
C LEU A 267 17.86 6.52 -11.82
N GLU A 268 17.87 5.28 -12.29
CA GLU A 268 19.09 4.61 -12.78
C GLU A 268 19.63 5.28 -14.06
N GLY A 269 18.74 5.71 -14.96
CA GLY A 269 19.12 6.49 -16.14
C GLY A 269 19.82 7.81 -15.79
N LEU A 270 19.45 8.46 -14.68
CA LEU A 270 20.14 9.65 -14.17
C LEU A 270 21.48 9.34 -13.50
N ARG A 271 21.71 8.09 -13.09
CA ARG A 271 22.96 7.65 -12.45
C ARG A 271 24.05 7.31 -13.46
N LEU A 272 23.67 6.80 -14.63
CA LEU A 272 24.64 6.45 -15.65
C LEU A 272 25.31 7.73 -16.18
N PRO A 273 26.65 7.79 -16.18
CA PRO A 273 27.34 8.88 -16.84
C PRO A 273 26.89 8.87 -18.30
N VAL A 274 26.36 9.99 -18.79
CA VAL A 274 26.08 10.17 -20.22
C VAL A 274 27.42 9.89 -20.90
N ALA A 275 27.55 8.72 -21.51
CA ALA A 275 28.73 8.38 -22.27
C ALA A 275 28.82 9.45 -23.35
N SER A 276 29.74 10.39 -23.16
CA SER A 276 29.98 11.49 -24.07
C SER A 276 30.33 10.88 -25.41
N GLY A 277 29.33 10.73 -26.28
CA GLY A 277 29.57 10.39 -27.68
C GLY A 277 30.40 11.52 -28.27
N GLY A 278 31.67 11.21 -28.53
CA GLY A 278 32.57 12.06 -29.31
C GLY A 278 32.20 12.07 -30.78
#